data_AF-A0A9J6D6N7-F1
#
_entry.id   AF-A0A9J6D6N7-F1
#
_cell.length_a   1.000
_cell.length_b   1.000
_cell.length_c   1.000
_cell.angle_alpha   90.00
_cell.angle_beta   90.00
_cell.angle_gamma   90.00
#
_symmetry.space_group_name_H-M   'P 1'
#
loop_
_entity.id
_entity.type
_entity.pdbx_description
1 polymer ?
#
loop_
_entity_poly.entity_id
_entity_poly.type
_entity_poly.pdbx_seq_one_letter_code
_entity_poly.pdbx_strand_id
1 'polypeptide(L)'
;MHLLGVPHLCGMRLLWVRRARGPGDNQLREWIKENRVLQIVLRDSLHQPQYVEKLEKIVRFVIKEKALTVADLDDLWAAQHGKHEAIVQNVHDLLAKLAWDFSPDQLDHLFGRFQASWASAAKRQREKLLELIRRLAEDDKEGLMAHKVLQLLWNLAHSREVPTDTMELALSFHVKILDYSCSQDRDAQKTLWLDRCVQVTRRCEFCTTE
;
A
#
# COMPACT_ATOMS: atom_id res chain seq x y z
N MET A 1 -44.58 12.73 -10.67
CA MET A 1 -43.31 13.30 -11.14
C MET A 1 -42.20 12.30 -10.88
N HIS A 2 -41.34 12.14 -11.88
CA HIS A 2 -40.55 10.93 -12.17
C HIS A 2 -39.57 10.50 -11.07
N LEU A 3 -39.67 9.23 -10.69
CA LEU A 3 -38.55 8.41 -10.22
C LEU A 3 -37.71 8.02 -11.45
N LEU A 4 -36.56 8.66 -11.64
CA LEU A 4 -35.57 8.21 -12.61
C LEU A 4 -34.74 7.09 -11.97
N GLY A 5 -35.10 5.86 -12.34
CA GLY A 5 -34.34 4.66 -12.01
C GLY A 5 -33.01 4.63 -12.77
N VAL A 6 -31.93 4.37 -12.04
CA VAL A 6 -30.57 4.18 -12.56
C VAL A 6 -30.46 2.78 -13.18
N PRO A 7 -30.25 2.63 -14.50
CA PRO A 7 -30.17 1.33 -15.15
C PRO A 7 -28.71 0.94 -15.42
N HIS A 8 -27.96 0.55 -14.39
CA HIS A 8 -26.55 0.14 -14.61
C HIS A 8 -26.10 -1.16 -13.96
N LEU A 9 -26.96 -1.87 -13.20
CA LEU A 9 -26.58 -3.11 -12.51
C LEU A 9 -27.25 -4.38 -13.06
N CYS A 10 -28.17 -4.28 -14.04
CA CYS A 10 -28.86 -5.45 -14.60
C CYS A 10 -28.04 -6.19 -15.69
N GLY A 11 -27.05 -5.54 -16.31
CA GLY A 11 -26.25 -6.12 -17.40
C GLY A 11 -25.23 -7.17 -16.95
N MET A 12 -24.77 -7.14 -15.70
CA MET A 12 -23.79 -8.10 -15.21
C MET A 12 -24.38 -9.49 -14.93
N ARG A 13 -25.68 -9.59 -14.60
CA ARG A 13 -26.31 -10.88 -14.25
C ARG A 13 -26.46 -11.83 -15.44
N LEU A 14 -26.51 -11.30 -16.66
CA LEU A 14 -26.65 -12.09 -17.89
C LEU A 14 -25.31 -12.61 -18.44
N LEU A 15 -24.17 -12.01 -18.04
CA LEU A 15 -22.84 -12.48 -18.44
C LEU A 15 -22.39 -13.72 -17.66
N TRP A 16 -22.87 -13.92 -16.43
CA TRP A 16 -22.49 -15.07 -15.59
C TRP A 16 -23.21 -16.38 -15.93
N VAL A 17 -24.38 -16.34 -16.57
CA VAL A 17 -25.24 -17.53 -16.76
C VAL A 17 -24.97 -18.29 -18.06
N ARG A 18 -24.20 -17.73 -19.02
CA ARG A 18 -24.07 -18.33 -20.38
C ARG A 18 -22.77 -19.06 -20.71
N ARG A 19 -21.87 -19.32 -19.75
CA ARG A 19 -20.63 -20.09 -20.05
C ARG A 19 -20.20 -20.98 -18.88
N ALA A 20 -20.99 -22.01 -18.61
CA ALA A 20 -20.61 -23.14 -17.76
C ALA A 20 -19.58 -24.04 -18.47
N ARG A 21 -18.34 -23.56 -18.57
CA ARG A 21 -17.13 -24.37 -18.66
C ARG A 21 -16.08 -23.58 -17.89
N GLY A 22 -15.71 -24.08 -16.71
CA GLY A 22 -14.68 -23.46 -15.88
C GLY A 22 -13.43 -23.24 -16.73
N PRO A 23 -12.96 -22.00 -16.90
CA PRO A 23 -11.74 -21.76 -17.64
C PRO A 23 -10.59 -22.38 -16.85
N GLY A 24 -9.68 -23.11 -17.51
CA GLY A 24 -8.40 -23.47 -16.88
C GLY A 24 -7.68 -22.20 -16.42
N ASP A 25 -6.79 -22.29 -15.42
CA ASP A 25 -6.17 -21.13 -14.75
C ASP A 25 -5.70 -20.02 -15.71
N ASN A 26 -5.13 -20.38 -16.88
CA ASN A 26 -4.73 -19.39 -17.88
C ASN A 26 -5.90 -18.65 -18.54
N GLN A 27 -6.97 -19.33 -18.89
CA GLN A 27 -8.15 -18.73 -19.53
C GLN A 27 -8.90 -17.82 -18.54
N LEU A 28 -8.86 -18.13 -17.24
CA LEU A 28 -9.45 -17.27 -16.21
C LEU A 28 -8.66 -15.97 -16.05
N ARG A 29 -7.34 -16.06 -16.02
CA ARG A 29 -6.44 -14.89 -15.96
C ARG A 29 -6.62 -13.96 -17.15
N GLU A 30 -6.66 -14.54 -18.36
CA GLU A 30 -6.91 -13.81 -19.59
C GLU A 30 -8.27 -13.12 -19.54
N TRP A 31 -9.30 -13.83 -19.10
CA TRP A 31 -10.63 -13.25 -18.95
C TRP A 31 -10.65 -12.08 -17.94
N ILE A 32 -10.00 -12.21 -16.78
CA ILE A 32 -9.91 -11.12 -15.77
C ILE A 32 -9.25 -9.88 -16.38
N LYS A 33 -8.16 -10.06 -17.13
CA LYS A 33 -7.43 -8.97 -17.79
C LYS A 33 -8.26 -8.33 -18.90
N GLU A 34 -8.85 -9.13 -19.78
CA GLU A 34 -9.68 -8.66 -20.90
C GLU A 34 -10.89 -7.86 -20.43
N ASN A 35 -11.53 -8.31 -19.34
CA ASN A 35 -12.72 -7.66 -18.80
C ASN A 35 -12.39 -6.48 -17.88
N ARG A 36 -11.11 -6.18 -17.66
CA ARG A 36 -10.63 -5.07 -16.80
C ARG A 36 -11.37 -5.02 -15.47
N VAL A 37 -11.54 -6.20 -14.85
CA VAL A 37 -12.42 -6.38 -13.69
C VAL A 37 -12.06 -5.40 -12.58
N LEU A 38 -10.75 -5.22 -12.31
CA LEU A 38 -10.25 -4.29 -11.29
C LEU A 38 -10.61 -2.84 -11.58
N GLN A 39 -10.50 -2.37 -12.82
CA GLN A 39 -10.91 -1.01 -13.19
C GLN A 39 -12.40 -0.77 -13.00
N ILE A 40 -13.23 -1.81 -13.18
CA ILE A 40 -14.68 -1.69 -12.97
C ILE A 40 -14.99 -1.61 -11.47
N VAL A 41 -14.36 -2.46 -10.65
CA VAL A 41 -14.64 -2.49 -9.21
C VAL A 41 -13.98 -1.37 -8.42
N LEU A 42 -13.01 -0.65 -8.99
CA LEU A 42 -12.38 0.51 -8.34
C LEU A 42 -13.12 1.82 -8.62
N ARG A 43 -14.08 1.86 -9.57
CA ARG A 43 -14.71 3.12 -10.01
C ARG A 43 -15.65 3.75 -8.99
N ASP A 44 -16.43 2.95 -8.26
CA ASP A 44 -17.54 3.45 -7.45
C ASP A 44 -17.62 2.79 -6.08
N SER A 45 -18.26 3.49 -5.13
CA SER A 45 -18.61 2.95 -3.80
C SER A 45 -17.47 2.63 -2.84
N LEU A 46 -16.24 3.09 -3.10
CA LEU A 46 -15.11 2.97 -2.15
C LEU A 46 -15.35 3.68 -0.80
N HIS A 47 -16.33 4.59 -0.73
CA HIS A 47 -16.74 5.22 0.53
C HIS A 47 -17.53 4.25 1.43
N GLN A 48 -18.05 3.14 0.89
CA GLN A 48 -18.86 2.16 1.62
C GLN A 48 -17.97 1.01 2.10
N PRO A 49 -17.78 0.81 3.42
CA PRO A 49 -16.93 -0.26 3.94
C PRO A 49 -17.34 -1.66 3.46
N GLN A 50 -18.65 -1.93 3.38
CA GLN A 50 -19.20 -3.20 2.90
C GLN A 50 -18.84 -3.51 1.44
N TYR A 51 -18.67 -2.47 0.62
CA TYR A 51 -18.20 -2.62 -0.75
C TYR A 51 -16.71 -2.93 -0.76
N VAL A 52 -15.93 -2.21 0.05
CA VAL A 52 -14.48 -2.41 0.18
C VAL A 52 -14.15 -3.82 0.68
N GLU A 53 -14.95 -4.41 1.56
CA GLU A 53 -14.81 -5.82 1.98
C GLU A 53 -15.05 -6.81 0.82
N LYS A 54 -15.99 -6.51 -0.09
CA LYS A 54 -16.22 -7.33 -1.29
C LYS A 54 -15.09 -7.15 -2.29
N LEU A 55 -14.61 -5.92 -2.47
CA LEU A 55 -13.46 -5.58 -3.29
C LEU A 55 -12.22 -6.33 -2.81
N GLU A 56 -11.97 -6.37 -1.50
CA GLU A 56 -10.87 -7.15 -0.90
C GLU A 56 -10.89 -8.61 -1.37
N LYS A 57 -12.05 -9.28 -1.31
CA LYS A 57 -12.18 -10.67 -1.75
C LYS A 57 -11.90 -10.84 -3.25
N ILE A 58 -12.33 -9.89 -4.07
CA ILE A 58 -12.07 -9.90 -5.52
C ILE A 58 -10.57 -9.71 -5.78
N VAL A 59 -9.93 -8.74 -5.12
CA VAL A 59 -8.50 -8.49 -5.30
C VAL A 59 -7.67 -9.70 -4.83
N ARG A 60 -7.99 -10.30 -3.68
CA ARG A 60 -7.35 -11.56 -3.22
C ARG A 60 -7.48 -12.68 -4.24
N PHE A 61 -8.63 -12.82 -4.89
CA PHE A 61 -8.82 -13.78 -5.96
C PHE A 61 -7.90 -13.49 -7.16
N VAL A 62 -7.81 -12.24 -7.60
CA VAL A 62 -6.92 -11.82 -8.70
C VAL A 62 -5.44 -12.05 -8.36
N ILE A 63 -5.04 -11.83 -7.10
CA ILE A 63 -3.69 -12.12 -6.61
C ILE A 63 -3.41 -13.62 -6.64
N LYS A 64 -4.33 -14.45 -6.12
CA LYS A 64 -4.20 -15.91 -6.11
C LYS A 64 -4.05 -16.49 -7.53
N GLU A 65 -4.81 -15.92 -8.46
CA GLU A 65 -4.71 -16.23 -9.89
C GLU A 65 -3.50 -15.56 -10.57
N LYS A 66 -2.56 -14.95 -9.84
CA LYS A 66 -1.40 -14.19 -10.35
C LYS A 66 -1.75 -13.32 -11.59
N ALA A 67 -2.94 -12.74 -11.58
CA ALA A 67 -3.45 -11.88 -12.64
C ALA A 67 -3.26 -10.40 -12.29
N LEU A 68 -2.93 -10.08 -11.03
CA LEU A 68 -2.67 -8.72 -10.58
C LEU A 68 -1.41 -8.16 -11.23
N THR A 69 -1.59 -7.14 -12.06
CA THR A 69 -0.49 -6.43 -12.71
C THR A 69 -0.05 -5.21 -11.91
N VAL A 70 1.11 -4.66 -12.25
CA VAL A 70 1.61 -3.40 -11.67
C VAL A 70 0.66 -2.24 -11.99
N ALA A 71 0.06 -2.23 -13.19
CA ALA A 71 -0.94 -1.23 -13.57
C ALA A 71 -2.20 -1.31 -12.70
N ASP A 72 -2.62 -2.51 -12.30
CA ASP A 72 -3.76 -2.68 -11.40
C ASP A 72 -3.46 -2.12 -9.99
N LEU A 73 -2.22 -2.25 -9.52
CA LEU A 73 -1.78 -1.63 -8.26
C LEU A 73 -1.75 -0.10 -8.37
N ASP A 74 -1.34 0.42 -9.53
CA ASP A 74 -1.40 1.85 -9.81
C ASP A 74 -2.83 2.37 -9.81
N ASP A 75 -3.77 1.64 -10.42
CA ASP A 75 -5.19 1.96 -10.43
C ASP A 75 -5.76 1.94 -9.00
N LEU A 76 -5.39 0.95 -8.19
CA LEU A 76 -5.82 0.83 -6.79
C LEU A 76 -5.28 1.99 -5.94
N TRP A 77 -4.00 2.34 -6.07
CA TRP A 77 -3.41 3.49 -5.39
C TRP A 77 -3.98 4.83 -5.91
N ALA A 78 -4.26 4.93 -7.21
CA ALA A 78 -4.85 6.12 -7.82
C ALA A 78 -6.28 6.37 -7.35
N ALA A 79 -7.03 5.33 -6.97
CA ALA A 79 -8.44 5.41 -6.61
C ALA A 79 -8.76 6.39 -5.45
N GLN A 80 -7.79 6.68 -4.58
CA GLN A 80 -7.94 7.65 -3.49
C GLN A 80 -7.66 9.11 -3.89
N HIS A 81 -7.04 9.38 -5.04
CA HIS A 81 -6.60 10.74 -5.40
C HIS A 81 -7.80 11.67 -5.62
N GLY A 82 -7.76 12.85 -5.00
CA GLY A 82 -8.84 13.85 -5.09
C GLY A 82 -10.16 13.42 -4.44
N LYS A 83 -10.17 12.36 -3.62
CA LYS A 83 -11.36 11.86 -2.92
C LYS A 83 -11.41 12.30 -1.46
N HIS A 84 -12.57 12.14 -0.83
CA HIS A 84 -12.76 12.39 0.59
C HIS A 84 -11.93 11.46 1.46
N GLU A 85 -11.60 11.91 2.67
CA GLU A 85 -10.74 11.20 3.60
C GLU A 85 -11.20 9.78 3.96
N ALA A 86 -12.50 9.53 4.00
CA ALA A 86 -13.03 8.19 4.25
C ALA A 86 -12.62 7.19 3.15
N ILE A 87 -12.59 7.64 1.88
CA ILE A 87 -12.14 6.81 0.75
C ILE A 87 -10.64 6.55 0.85
N VAL A 88 -9.86 7.59 1.17
CA VAL A 88 -8.41 7.47 1.40
C VAL A 88 -8.13 6.41 2.47
N GLN A 89 -8.81 6.51 3.62
CA GLN A 89 -8.66 5.57 4.73
C GLN A 89 -9.03 4.15 4.31
N ASN A 90 -10.16 3.97 3.62
CA ASN A 90 -10.60 2.65 3.16
C ASN A 90 -9.61 2.01 2.17
N VAL A 91 -9.02 2.80 1.27
CA VAL A 91 -7.98 2.32 0.33
C VAL A 91 -6.71 1.93 1.08
N HIS A 92 -6.29 2.71 2.08
CA HIS A 92 -5.15 2.39 2.93
C HIS A 92 -5.39 1.11 3.72
N ASP A 93 -6.56 0.95 4.32
CA ASP A 93 -6.93 -0.27 5.06
C ASP A 93 -7.00 -1.50 4.15
N LEU A 94 -7.50 -1.34 2.93
CA LEU A 94 -7.49 -2.38 1.92
C LEU A 94 -6.06 -2.81 1.58
N LEU A 95 -5.17 -1.85 1.32
CA LEU A 95 -3.75 -2.12 1.05
C LEU A 95 -3.07 -2.82 2.22
N ALA A 96 -3.31 -2.37 3.46
CA ALA A 96 -2.73 -2.99 4.66
C ALA A 96 -3.09 -4.48 4.77
N LYS A 97 -4.34 -4.82 4.48
CA LYS A 97 -4.82 -6.22 4.52
C LYS A 97 -4.28 -7.09 3.40
N LEU A 98 -3.98 -6.50 2.24
CA LEU A 98 -3.54 -7.21 1.04
C LEU A 98 -2.02 -7.27 0.90
N ALA A 99 -1.27 -6.43 1.62
CA ALA A 99 0.18 -6.31 1.48
C ALA A 99 0.91 -7.66 1.63
N TRP A 100 0.43 -8.52 2.51
CA TRP A 100 0.98 -9.87 2.74
C TRP A 100 0.76 -10.85 1.58
N ASP A 101 -0.27 -10.61 0.76
CA ASP A 101 -0.57 -11.43 -0.41
C ASP A 101 0.24 -10.99 -1.64
N PHE A 102 0.88 -9.81 -1.60
CA PHE A 102 1.67 -9.28 -2.71
C PHE A 102 3.03 -9.96 -2.84
N SER A 103 3.48 -10.13 -4.08
CA SER A 103 4.85 -10.53 -4.38
C SER A 103 5.85 -9.43 -3.98
N PRO A 104 7.15 -9.76 -3.77
CA PRO A 104 8.17 -8.77 -3.45
C PRO A 104 8.23 -7.60 -4.44
N ASP A 105 8.14 -7.88 -5.75
CA ASP A 105 8.17 -6.85 -6.80
C ASP A 105 6.96 -5.91 -6.73
N GLN A 106 5.77 -6.46 -6.41
CA GLN A 106 4.55 -5.68 -6.23
C GLN A 106 4.62 -4.77 -4.99
N LEU A 107 5.20 -5.27 -3.90
CA LEU A 107 5.44 -4.48 -2.69
C LEU A 107 6.45 -3.37 -2.93
N ASP A 108 7.56 -3.67 -3.60
CA ASP A 108 8.59 -2.69 -3.91
C ASP A 108 8.05 -1.58 -4.81
N HIS A 109 7.22 -1.94 -5.80
CA HIS A 109 6.48 -0.97 -6.61
C HIS A 109 5.54 -0.10 -5.77
N LEU A 110 4.75 -0.70 -4.89
CA LEU A 110 3.83 0.02 -4.00
C LEU A 110 4.59 1.01 -3.08
N PHE A 111 5.73 0.60 -2.53
CA PHE A 111 6.57 1.48 -1.72
C PHE A 111 7.19 2.61 -2.55
N GLY A 112 7.54 2.36 -3.81
CA GLY A 112 7.90 3.40 -4.76
C GLY A 112 6.78 4.43 -4.96
N ARG A 113 5.51 4.00 -5.04
CA ARG A 113 4.35 4.90 -5.11
C ARG A 113 4.18 5.73 -3.84
N PHE A 114 4.43 5.15 -2.67
CA PHE A 114 4.43 5.89 -1.40
C PHE A 114 5.50 6.98 -1.43
N GLN A 115 6.71 6.62 -1.86
CA GLN A 115 7.84 7.54 -2.00
C GLN A 115 7.53 8.72 -2.91
N ALA A 116 6.99 8.45 -4.10
CA ALA A 116 6.60 9.48 -5.06
C ALA A 116 5.52 10.41 -4.52
N SER A 117 4.61 9.90 -3.68
CA SER A 117 3.54 10.72 -3.12
C SER A 117 4.04 11.77 -2.11
N TRP A 118 5.18 11.54 -1.44
CA TRP A 118 5.67 12.43 -0.37
C TRP A 118 5.92 13.87 -0.83
N ALA A 119 6.53 14.03 -2.01
CA ALA A 119 6.87 15.36 -2.54
C ALA A 119 5.61 16.21 -2.76
N SER A 120 4.51 15.58 -3.19
CA SER A 120 3.26 16.27 -3.56
C SER A 120 2.15 16.26 -2.49
N ALA A 121 2.23 15.36 -1.50
CA ALA A 121 1.17 15.16 -0.52
C ALA A 121 1.08 16.28 0.52
N ALA A 122 -0.14 16.63 0.95
CA ALA A 122 -0.34 17.54 2.06
C ALA A 122 0.07 16.91 3.41
N LYS A 123 0.39 17.73 4.44
CA LYS A 123 0.84 17.25 5.77
C LYS A 123 -0.01 16.10 6.32
N ARG A 124 -1.34 16.26 6.34
CA ARG A 124 -2.27 15.23 6.82
C ARG A 124 -2.24 13.93 6.00
N GLN A 125 -2.03 14.03 4.69
CA GLN A 125 -1.89 12.85 3.83
C GLN A 125 -0.58 12.12 4.13
N ARG A 126 0.51 12.88 4.38
CA ARG A 126 1.79 12.31 4.76
C ARG A 126 1.70 11.54 6.09
N GLU A 127 1.07 12.13 7.11
CA GLU A 127 0.85 11.48 8.41
C GLU A 127 0.07 10.16 8.27
N LYS A 128 -1.01 10.15 7.48
CA LYS A 128 -1.80 8.92 7.24
C LYS A 128 -1.01 7.85 6.49
N LEU A 129 -0.19 8.26 5.53
CA LEU A 129 0.66 7.32 4.80
C LEU A 129 1.75 6.72 5.71
N LEU A 130 2.33 7.53 6.60
CA LEU A 130 3.27 7.02 7.61
C LEU A 130 2.60 6.03 8.56
N GLU A 131 1.36 6.29 8.94
CA GLU A 131 0.57 5.39 9.78
C GLU A 131 0.27 4.06 9.07
N LEU A 132 -0.07 4.09 7.78
CA LEU A 132 -0.19 2.88 6.96
C LEU A 132 1.12 2.08 6.95
N ILE A 133 2.24 2.73 6.66
CA ILE A 133 3.57 2.11 6.60
C ILE A 133 3.96 1.49 7.94
N ARG A 134 3.68 2.18 9.05
CA ARG A 134 3.91 1.67 10.41
C ARG A 134 3.11 0.40 10.67
N ARG A 135 1.82 0.38 10.32
CA ARG A 135 0.95 -0.79 10.48
C ARG A 135 1.44 -2.01 9.70
N LEU A 136 1.97 -1.81 8.49
CA LEU A 136 2.56 -2.90 7.71
C LEU A 136 3.73 -3.58 8.46
N ALA A 137 4.56 -2.81 9.15
CA ALA A 137 5.65 -3.36 9.95
C ALA A 137 5.18 -4.00 11.26
N GLU A 138 4.16 -3.45 11.90
CA GLU A 138 3.66 -3.97 13.19
C GLU A 138 2.88 -5.27 13.06
N ASP A 139 2.17 -5.46 11.94
CA ASP A 139 1.48 -6.72 11.65
C ASP A 139 2.45 -7.84 11.20
N ASP A 140 3.76 -7.54 11.12
CA ASP A 140 4.80 -8.47 10.68
C ASP A 140 5.23 -9.48 11.74
N LYS A 141 4.98 -10.76 11.45
CA LYS A 141 5.41 -11.87 12.30
C LYS A 141 6.78 -12.41 11.96
N GLU A 142 7.26 -12.20 10.73
CA GLU A 142 8.51 -12.78 10.22
C GLU A 142 9.66 -11.76 10.17
N GLY A 143 9.36 -10.46 10.26
CA GLY A 143 10.34 -9.37 10.29
C GLY A 143 10.81 -8.90 8.90
N LEU A 144 10.33 -9.52 7.81
CA LEU A 144 10.67 -9.16 6.44
C LEU A 144 10.07 -7.81 6.03
N MET A 145 8.81 -7.57 6.37
CA MET A 145 8.11 -6.31 6.12
C MET A 145 8.69 -5.21 6.99
N ALA A 146 8.97 -5.50 8.26
CA ALA A 146 9.62 -4.58 9.18
C ALA A 146 10.96 -4.09 8.64
N HIS A 147 11.80 -4.98 8.08
CA HIS A 147 13.06 -4.59 7.46
C HIS A 147 12.88 -3.62 6.28
N LYS A 148 11.96 -3.92 5.35
CA LYS A 148 11.68 -3.04 4.21
C LYS A 148 11.11 -1.69 4.65
N VAL A 149 10.23 -1.67 5.65
CA VAL A 149 9.65 -0.45 6.22
C VAL A 149 10.70 0.40 6.92
N LEU A 150 11.60 -0.20 7.72
CA LEU A 150 12.70 0.53 8.37
C LEU A 150 13.59 1.20 7.32
N GLN A 151 13.92 0.49 6.23
CA GLN A 151 14.67 1.08 5.12
C GLN A 151 13.92 2.22 4.43
N LEU A 152 12.60 2.09 4.25
CA LEU A 152 11.76 3.14 3.68
C LEU A 152 11.74 4.40 4.57
N LEU A 153 11.54 4.24 5.88
CA LEU A 153 11.53 5.33 6.86
C LEU A 153 12.90 6.00 6.98
N TRP A 154 13.98 5.21 6.93
CA TRP A 154 15.34 5.73 6.92
C TRP A 154 15.60 6.63 5.71
N ASN A 155 15.26 6.15 4.51
CA ASN A 155 15.42 6.92 3.28
C ASN A 155 14.57 8.21 3.32
N LEU A 156 13.38 8.13 3.92
CA LEU A 156 12.50 9.29 4.09
C LEU A 156 13.11 10.33 5.04
N ALA A 157 13.63 9.90 6.19
CA ALA A 157 14.22 10.80 7.18
C ALA A 157 15.48 11.53 6.67
N HIS A 158 16.16 10.96 5.67
CA HIS A 158 17.34 11.56 5.04
C HIS A 158 17.02 12.29 3.73
N SER A 159 15.75 12.35 3.33
CA SER A 159 15.33 13.09 2.13
C SER A 159 15.25 14.59 2.42
N ARG A 160 15.89 15.40 1.58
CA ARG A 160 15.84 16.88 1.65
C ARG A 160 14.50 17.45 1.18
N GLU A 161 13.65 16.63 0.56
CA GLU A 161 12.37 17.03 -0.01
C GLU A 161 11.21 16.97 1.00
N VAL A 162 11.50 16.50 2.21
CA VAL A 162 10.50 16.18 3.23
C VAL A 162 10.57 17.20 4.38
N PRO A 163 9.44 17.76 4.85
CA PRO A 163 9.45 18.69 5.97
C PRO A 163 9.93 18.04 7.27
N THR A 164 10.53 18.85 8.16
CA THR A 164 11.07 18.42 9.46
C THR A 164 10.05 17.63 10.29
N ASP A 165 8.79 18.07 10.39
CA ASP A 165 7.75 17.33 11.13
C ASP A 165 7.55 15.89 10.61
N THR A 166 7.64 15.69 9.30
CA THR A 166 7.48 14.37 8.68
C THR A 166 8.72 13.50 8.90
N MET A 167 9.91 14.11 8.89
CA MET A 167 11.16 13.44 9.27
C MET A 167 11.13 12.99 10.74
N GLU A 168 10.74 13.86 11.67
CA GLU A 168 10.63 13.53 13.09
C GLU A 168 9.62 12.40 13.32
N LEU A 169 8.47 12.45 12.65
CA LEU A 169 7.48 11.38 12.73
C LEU A 169 8.03 10.05 12.18
N ALA A 170 8.73 10.09 11.04
CA ALA A 170 9.35 8.91 10.45
C ALA A 170 10.41 8.28 11.38
N LEU A 171 11.24 9.10 12.02
CA LEU A 171 12.23 8.65 13.01
C LEU A 171 11.54 8.07 14.26
N SER A 172 10.46 8.70 14.74
CA SER A 172 9.70 8.17 15.88
C SER A 172 9.10 6.78 15.58
N PHE A 173 8.59 6.59 14.36
CA PHE A 173 8.08 5.30 13.91
C PHE A 173 9.18 4.28 13.69
N HIS A 174 10.34 4.70 13.20
CA HIS A 174 11.51 3.85 13.06
C HIS A 174 11.96 3.29 14.41
N VAL A 175 12.03 4.12 15.46
CA VAL A 175 12.34 3.66 16.84
C VAL A 175 11.25 2.71 17.34
N LYS A 176 9.97 3.07 17.16
CA LYS A 176 8.85 2.24 17.62
C LYS A 176 8.85 0.85 16.98
N ILE A 177 9.10 0.75 15.68
CA ILE A 177 9.18 -0.53 14.97
C ILE A 177 10.36 -1.34 15.51
N LEU A 178 11.54 -0.73 15.69
CA LEU A 178 12.70 -1.41 16.28
C LEU A 178 12.42 -1.95 17.68
N ASP A 179 11.66 -1.22 18.50
CA ASP A 179 11.27 -1.66 19.83
C ASP A 179 10.24 -2.79 19.80
N TYR A 180 9.36 -2.81 18.78
CA TYR A 180 8.32 -3.83 18.63
C TYR A 180 8.80 -5.11 17.95
N SER A 181 9.85 -5.07 17.11
CA SER A 181 10.34 -6.22 16.32
C SER A 181 10.47 -7.47 17.20
N CYS A 182 9.53 -8.40 17.07
CA CYS A 182 9.45 -9.63 17.85
C CYS A 182 10.24 -10.76 17.16
N SER A 183 11.46 -10.48 16.73
CA SER A 183 12.34 -11.47 16.11
C SER A 183 13.52 -11.79 17.03
N GLN A 184 14.07 -13.00 16.89
CA GLN A 184 15.33 -13.41 17.53
C GLN A 184 16.51 -12.49 17.14
N ASP A 185 16.33 -11.66 16.12
CA ASP A 185 17.35 -10.80 15.52
C ASP A 185 17.19 -9.31 15.88
N ARG A 186 16.29 -8.99 16.82
CA ARG A 186 16.00 -7.61 17.26
C ARG A 186 17.27 -6.85 17.67
N ASP A 187 18.13 -7.48 18.46
CA ASP A 187 19.32 -6.82 18.99
C ASP A 187 20.38 -6.61 17.90
N ALA A 188 20.48 -7.52 16.93
CA ALA A 188 21.32 -7.33 15.74
C ALA A 188 20.79 -6.21 14.85
N GLN A 189 19.47 -6.13 14.62
CA GLN A 189 18.85 -5.03 13.88
C GLN A 189 19.05 -3.70 14.58
N LYS A 190 18.83 -3.62 15.91
CA LYS A 190 19.10 -2.40 16.69
C LYS A 190 20.57 -1.98 16.55
N THR A 191 21.51 -2.92 16.65
CA THR A 191 22.94 -2.64 16.49
C THR A 191 23.26 -2.11 15.10
N LEU A 192 22.74 -2.73 14.03
CA LEU A 192 22.92 -2.28 12.65
C LEU A 192 22.42 -0.84 12.43
N TRP A 193 21.23 -0.53 12.95
CA TRP A 193 20.64 0.80 12.80
C TRP A 193 21.36 1.85 13.67
N LEU A 194 21.80 1.49 14.87
CA LEU A 194 22.66 2.35 15.70
C LEU A 194 23.98 2.65 14.99
N ASP A 195 24.63 1.66 14.39
CA ASP A 195 25.87 1.85 13.63
C ASP A 195 25.65 2.80 12.44
N ARG A 196 24.53 2.66 11.72
CA ARG A 196 24.16 3.60 10.65
C ARG A 196 23.94 5.02 11.16
N CYS A 197 23.24 5.20 12.28
CA CYS A 197 23.08 6.50 12.93
C CYS A 197 24.43 7.14 13.28
N VAL A 198 25.34 6.37 13.90
CA VAL A 198 26.69 6.84 14.26
C VAL A 198 27.48 7.26 13.01
N GLN A 199 27.38 6.51 11.91
CA GLN A 199 28.02 6.87 10.65
C GLN A 199 27.50 8.18 10.07
N VAL A 200 26.19 8.44 10.16
CA VAL A 200 25.59 9.70 9.71
C VAL A 200 26.06 10.87 10.57
N THR A 201 26.06 10.74 11.91
CA THR A 201 26.56 11.78 12.81
C THR A 201 28.01 12.13 12.51
N ARG A 202 28.88 11.12 12.34
CA ARG A 202 30.27 11.34 11.95
C ARG A 202 30.38 12.07 10.61
N ARG A 203 29.58 11.72 9.59
CA ARG A 203 29.60 12.42 8.30
C ARG A 203 29.15 13.89 8.40
N CYS A 204 28.19 14.18 9.27
CA CYS A 204 27.75 15.56 9.52
C CYS A 204 28.83 16.39 10.22
N GLU A 205 29.59 15.81 11.15
CA GLU A 205 30.71 16.50 11.83
C GLU A 205 31.83 16.92 10.87
N PHE A 206 32.00 16.22 9.74
CA PHE A 206 32.98 16.57 8.69
C PHE A 206 32.44 17.49 7.58
N CYS A 207 31.16 17.90 7.61
CA CYS A 207 30.58 18.82 6.61
C CYS A 207 30.50 20.29 7.08
N THR A 208 30.86 20.61 8.32
CA THR A 208 30.85 21.99 8.85
C THR A 208 32.20 22.72 8.78
N THR A 209 33.14 22.20 8.00
CA THR A 209 34.40 22.90 7.69
C THR A 209 34.53 23.07 6.18
N GLU A 210 33.83 24.06 5.64
CA GLU A 210 34.24 24.89 4.49
C GLU A 210 33.37 26.15 4.41
#